data_AF-A0A3B9XS01-F1
#
_entry.id   AF-A0A3B9XS01-F1
#
_cell.length_a   1.000
_cell.length_b   1.000
_cell.length_c   1.000
_cell.angle_alpha   90.00
_cell.angle_beta   90.00
_cell.angle_gamma   90.00
#
_symmetry.space_group_name_H-M   'P 1'
#
loop_
_entity.id
_entity.type
_entity.pdbx_description
1 polymer ?
#
loop_
_entity_poly.entity_id
_entity_poly.type
_entity_poly.pdbx_seq_one_letter_code
_entity_poly.pdbx_strand_id
1 'polypeptide(L)' 'MHDISDFNKDGLPTSASLIKATIIALLVGALVLLTAILPAEYGIDPTGLGSRMGLNGLSA' A
#
# COMPACT_ATOMS: atom_id res chain seq x y z
N MET A 1 25.10 10.61 36.16
CA MET A 1 25.33 9.65 35.07
C MET A 1 24.06 9.54 34.26
N HIS A 2 24.10 9.75 32.94
CA HIS A 2 23.01 9.34 32.04
C HIS A 2 23.22 7.86 31.71
N ASP A 3 22.20 7.03 31.93
CA ASP A 3 22.23 5.59 31.63
C ASP A 3 21.88 5.38 30.15
N ILE A 4 22.70 4.62 29.44
CA ILE A 4 22.54 4.33 28.00
C ILE A 4 21.49 3.24 27.73
N SER A 5 20.86 2.70 28.76
CA SER A 5 19.85 1.65 28.69
C SER A 5 18.54 2.09 28.01
N ASP A 6 18.26 3.39 27.94
CA ASP A 6 17.01 3.95 27.40
C ASP A 6 16.96 3.95 25.87
N PHE A 7 18.12 3.86 25.18
CA PHE A 7 18.18 3.93 23.72
C PHE A 7 17.49 2.75 22.98
N ASN A 8 17.17 1.66 23.68
CA ASN A 8 16.68 0.42 23.06
C ASN A 8 15.27 -0.01 23.50
N LYS A 9 14.67 0.61 24.52
CA LYS A 9 13.34 0.18 25.04
C LYS A 9 12.17 0.91 24.40
N ASP A 10 12.38 2.11 23.86
CA ASP A 10 11.30 2.95 23.30
C ASP A 10 11.04 2.74 21.81
N GLY A 11 11.94 2.03 21.11
CA GLY A 11 11.90 1.87 19.65
C GLY A 11 11.30 0.58 19.13
N LEU A 12 10.97 -0.39 20.00
CA LEU A 12 10.43 -1.67 19.55
C LEU A 12 8.93 -1.51 19.26
N PRO A 13 8.49 -1.71 18.00
CA PRO A 13 7.07 -1.64 17.69
C PRO A 13 6.35 -2.70 18.52
N THR A 14 5.35 -2.26 19.28
CA THR A 14 4.47 -3.19 20.00
C THR A 14 3.80 -4.12 19.01
N SER A 15 3.39 -5.32 19.42
CA SER A 15 2.69 -6.26 18.53
C SER A 15 1.45 -5.63 17.87
N ALA A 16 0.78 -4.70 18.57
CA ALA A 16 -0.31 -3.90 18.03
C ALA A 16 0.14 -2.95 16.91
N SER A 17 1.29 -2.29 17.06
CA SER A 17 1.87 -1.45 16.01
C SER A 17 2.27 -2.26 14.78
N LEU A 18 2.81 -3.47 14.98
CA LEU A 18 3.18 -4.36 13.88
C LEU A 18 1.94 -4.78 13.08
N ILE A 19 0.87 -5.22 13.75
CA ILE A 19 -0.39 -5.60 13.09
C ILE A 19 -0.98 -4.41 12.32
N LYS A 20 -1.00 -3.22 12.94
CA LYS A 20 -1.50 -2.01 12.31
C LYS A 20 -0.71 -1.66 11.04
N ALA A 21 0.62 -1.73 11.09
CA ALA A 21 1.48 -1.49 9.94
C ALA A 21 1.24 -2.51 8.83
N THR A 22 1.10 -3.80 9.16
CA THR A 22 0.81 -4.86 8.20
C THR A 22 -0.53 -4.65 7.50
N ILE A 23 -1.59 -4.29 8.22
CA ILE A 23 -2.90 -4.01 7.64
C ILE A 23 -2.82 -2.82 6.66
N ILE A 24 -2.13 -1.75 7.04
CA ILE A 24 -1.96 -0.58 6.17
C ILE A 24 -1.18 -0.96 4.92
N ALA A 25 -0.07 -1.71 5.07
CA ALA A 25 0.72 -2.17 3.94
C ALA A 25 -0.11 -3.07 2.99
N LEU A 26 -0.93 -3.96 3.54
CA LEU A 26 -1.83 -4.81 2.76
C LEU A 26 -2.85 -3.98 1.95
N LEU A 27 -3.45 -2.97 2.58
CA LEU A 27 -4.40 -2.07 1.92
C LEU A 27 -3.75 -1.28 0.77
N VAL A 28 -2.57 -0.73 1.00
CA VAL A 28 -1.81 -0.01 -0.04
C VAL A 28 -1.43 -0.96 -1.18
N GLY A 29 -0.94 -2.16 -0.86
CA GLY A 29 -0.60 -3.18 -1.85
C GLY A 29 -1.82 -3.61 -2.67
N ALA A 30 -2.97 -3.84 -2.03
CA ALA A 30 -4.21 -4.17 -2.72
C ALA A 30 -4.67 -3.03 -3.64
N LEU A 31 -4.52 -1.77 -3.21
CA LEU A 31 -4.85 -0.61 -4.03
C LEU A 31 -4.00 -0.58 -5.30
N VAL A 32 -2.67 -0.66 -5.16
CA VAL A 32 -1.73 -0.68 -6.30
C VAL A 32 -1.99 -1.87 -7.22
N LEU A 33 -2.25 -3.05 -6.66
CA LEU A 33 -2.56 -4.25 -7.40
C LEU A 33 -3.79 -4.05 -8.30
N LEU A 34 -4.88 -3.52 -7.74
CA LEU A 34 -6.14 -3.36 -8.46
C LEU A 34 -6.14 -2.18 -9.44
N THR A 35 -5.42 -1.09 -9.16
CA THR A 35 -5.44 0.13 -9.99
C THR A 35 -4.32 0.21 -11.02
N ALA A 36 -3.19 -0.47 -10.80
CA ALA A 36 -2.02 -0.38 -11.67
C ALA A 36 -1.66 -1.74 -12.28
N ILE A 37 -1.48 -2.76 -11.46
CA ILE A 37 -0.95 -4.06 -11.91
C ILE A 37 -1.99 -4.81 -12.75
N LEU A 38 -3.21 -4.97 -12.25
CA LEU A 38 -4.28 -5.67 -12.99
C LEU A 38 -4.62 -5.01 -14.34
N PRO A 39 -4.77 -3.67 -14.41
CA PRO A 39 -4.97 -2.98 -15.68
C PRO A 39 -3.77 -3.09 -16.63
N ALA A 40 -2.54 -2.95 -16.12
CA ALA A 40 -1.33 -2.92 -16.96
C ALA A 40 -0.94 -4.30 -17.50
N GLU A 41 -1.05 -5.35 -16.70
CA GLU A 41 -0.63 -6.69 -17.09
C GLU A 41 -1.76 -7.53 -17.70
N TYR A 42 -2.99 -7.35 -17.22
CA TYR A 42 -4.12 -8.19 -17.61
C TYR A 42 -5.22 -7.44 -18.37
N GLY A 43 -5.16 -6.11 -18.49
CA GLY A 43 -6.23 -5.31 -19.07
C GLY A 43 -7.55 -5.35 -18.27
N ILE A 44 -7.51 -5.92 -17.07
CA ILE A 44 -8.67 -6.03 -16.18
C ILE A 44 -8.63 -4.81 -15.27
N ASP A 45 -9.56 -3.87 -15.44
CA ASP A 45 -9.74 -2.73 -14.53
C ASP A 45 -10.94 -2.96 -13.61
N PRO A 46 -10.75 -3.63 -12.45
CA PRO A 46 -11.84 -3.87 -11.50
C PRO A 46 -12.32 -2.57 -10.83
N THR A 47 -11.51 -1.50 -10.88
CA THR A 47 -11.89 -0.19 -10.33
C THR A 47 -12.72 0.63 -11.31
N GLY A 48 -12.68 0.29 -12.61
CA GLY A 48 -13.35 1.00 -13.70
C GLY A 48 -12.87 2.44 -13.86
N LEU A 49 -11.80 2.83 -13.17
CA LEU A 49 -11.26 4.18 -13.12
C LEU A 49 -10.59 4.54 -14.45
N GLY A 50 -9.92 3.61 -15.13
CA GLY A 50 -9.32 3.84 -16.45
C GLY A 50 -10.37 4.11 -17.52
N SER A 51 -11.48 3.36 -17.48
CA SER A 51 -12.65 3.59 -18.35
C SER A 51 -13.38 4.90 -18.02
N ARG A 52 -13.58 5.20 -16.72
CA ARG A 52 -14.25 6.43 -16.27
C ARG A 52 -13.42 7.69 -16.53
N MET A 53 -12.09 7.59 -16.48
CA MET A 53 -11.18 8.69 -16.80
C MET A 53 -10.92 8.85 -18.30
N GLY A 54 -11.50 8.00 -19.16
CA GLY A 54 -11.38 8.11 -20.62
C GLY A 54 -9.98 7.79 -21.17
N LEU A 55 -9.09 7.22 -20.36
CA LEU A 55 -7.70 6.92 -20.74
C LEU A 55 -7.58 5.75 -21.72
N ASN A 56 -8.61 4.89 -21.80
CA ASN A 56 -8.72 3.87 -22.84
C ASN A 56 -8.92 4.44 -24.26
N GLY A 57 -9.29 5.72 -24.40
CA GLY A 57 -9.57 6.36 -25.68
C GLY A 57 -8.37 6.98 -26.39
N LEU A 58 -7.19 7.05 -25.74
CA LEU A 58 -5.99 7.64 -26.35
C LEU A 58 -5.21 6.65 -27.24
N SER A 59 -5.77 5.46 -27.48
CA SER A 59 -5.18 4.46 -28.39
C SER A 59 -5.57 4.66 -29.86
N ALA A 60 -5.95 5.88 -30.24
CA ALA A 60 -6.25 6.29 -31.62
C ALA A 60 -5.03 6.92 -32.29
#